data_AF-A0A1G8HK83-F1
#
_entry.id   AF-A0A1G8HK83-F1
#
_cell.length_a   1.000
_cell.length_b   1.000
_cell.length_c   1.000
_cell.angle_alpha   90.00
_cell.angle_beta   90.00
_cell.angle_gamma   90.00
#
_symmetry.space_group_name_H-M   'P 1'
#
loop_
_entity.id
_entity.type
_entity.pdbx_description
1 polymer ?
#
loop_
_entity_poly.entity_id
_entity_poly.type
_entity_poly.pdbx_seq_one_letter_code
_entity_poly.pdbx_strand_id
1 'polypeptide(L)' 'MWIRSQDKKELVKVIRVYTSRIFGDKKGKYILWGQFSGTNLFGENKTTLGIYPTEERLMEELALIESALKENPEGFYEMR' A
#
# COMPACT_ATOMS: atom_id res chain seq x y z
N MET A 1 9.17 7.58 0.15
CA MET A 1 8.52 7.43 1.47
C MET A 1 8.62 6.01 1.99
N TRP A 2 8.81 5.86 3.31
CA TRP A 2 8.67 4.60 4.01
C TRP A 2 7.20 4.37 4.41
N ILE A 3 6.64 3.21 4.09
CA ILE A 3 5.26 2.87 4.44
C ILE A 3 5.27 1.62 5.33
N ARG A 4 4.59 1.71 6.48
CA ARG A 4 4.33 0.57 7.37
C ARG A 4 2.98 -0.04 7.04
N SER A 5 2.95 -1.35 6.80
CA SER A 5 1.73 -2.09 6.47
C SER A 5 0.66 -1.97 7.58
N GLN A 6 -0.59 -2.17 7.20
CA GLN A 6 -1.76 -2.11 8.10
C GLN A 6 -1.67 -3.14 9.23
N ASP A 7 -1.10 -4.32 8.96
CA ASP A 7 -0.86 -5.36 9.97
C ASP A 7 0.41 -5.11 10.82
N LYS A 8 1.12 -4.01 10.52
CA LYS A 8 2.32 -3.50 11.20
C LYS A 8 3.56 -4.39 11.10
N LYS A 9 3.51 -5.45 10.29
CA LYS A 9 4.60 -6.43 10.15
C LYS A 9 5.67 -6.00 9.16
N GLU A 10 5.32 -5.17 8.20
CA GLU A 10 6.24 -4.75 7.15
C GLU A 10 6.45 -3.24 7.15
N LEU A 11 7.70 -2.86 6.91
CA LEU A 11 8.11 -1.47 6.69
C LEU A 11 8.96 -1.45 5.44
N VAL A 12 8.44 -0.84 4.37
CA VAL A 12 9.06 -0.87 3.05
C VAL A 12 9.23 0.53 2.48
N LYS A 13 10.36 0.76 1.78
CA LYS A 13 10.57 2.01 1.04
C LYS A 13 9.84 1.91 -0.30
N VAL A 14 8.62 2.43 -0.35
CA VAL A 14 7.71 2.29 -1.48
C VAL A 14 8.06 3.33 -2.56
N ILE A 15 8.10 2.85 -3.81
CA ILE A 15 8.36 3.65 -5.02
C ILE A 15 7.06 3.87 -5.79
N ARG A 16 6.13 2.91 -5.74
CA ARG A 16 4.83 3.00 -6.38
C ARG A 16 3.78 2.24 -5.60
N VAL A 17 2.57 2.76 -5.56
CA VAL A 17 1.39 2.08 -5.01
C VAL A 17 0.44 1.65 -6.11
N TYR A 18 -0.23 0.52 -5.91
CA TYR A 18 -1.22 -0.05 -6.82
C TYR A 18 -2.46 -0.45 -6.05
N THR A 19 -3.61 -0.41 -6.70
CA THR A 19 -4.88 -0.84 -6.11
C THR A 19 -5.53 -1.86 -7.02
N SER A 20 -6.20 -2.85 -6.43
CA SER A 20 -6.99 -3.83 -7.19
C SER A 20 -8.11 -4.41 -6.33
N ARG A 21 -9.15 -4.93 -6.99
CA ARG A 21 -10.14 -5.77 -6.30
C ARG A 21 -9.56 -7.17 -6.08
N ILE A 22 -9.81 -7.77 -4.92
CA ILE A 22 -9.43 -9.15 -4.62
C ILE A 22 -10.43 -10.08 -5.33
N PHE A 23 -9.99 -10.70 -6.43
CA PHE A 23 -10.79 -11.69 -7.14
C PHE A 23 -10.95 -12.97 -6.30
N GLY A 24 -12.19 -13.46 -6.19
CA GLY A 24 -12.51 -14.68 -5.41
C GLY A 24 -12.85 -14.44 -3.94
N ASP A 25 -12.70 -13.21 -3.42
CA ASP A 25 -13.19 -12.88 -2.08
C ASP A 25 -14.71 -12.68 -2.10
N LYS A 26 -15.44 -13.43 -1.26
CA LYS A 26 -16.91 -13.35 -1.15
C LYS A 26 -17.39 -11.97 -0.72
N LYS A 27 -16.53 -11.19 -0.05
CA LYS A 27 -16.84 -9.83 0.42
C LYS A 27 -16.43 -8.75 -0.58
N GLY A 28 -15.79 -9.12 -1.70
CA GLY A 28 -15.41 -8.18 -2.75
C GLY A 28 -14.41 -7.13 -2.30
N LYS A 29 -13.52 -7.46 -1.35
CA LYS A 29 -12.53 -6.53 -0.80
C LYS A 29 -11.57 -5.96 -1.84
N TYR A 30 -10.93 -4.87 -1.46
CA TYR A 30 -9.93 -4.16 -2.25
C TYR A 30 -8.57 -4.26 -1.54
N ILE A 31 -7.50 -4.27 -2.32
CA ILE A 31 -6.12 -4.38 -1.82
C ILE A 31 -5.27 -3.24 -2.35
N LEU A 32 -4.43 -2.71 -1.47
CA LEU A 32 -3.41 -1.72 -1.79
C LEU A 32 -2.03 -2.39 -1.70
N TRP A 33 -1.29 -2.37 -2.81
CA TRP A 33 0.05 -2.93 -2.93
C TRP A 33 1.09 -1.82 -2.97
N GLY A 34 2.21 -2.03 -2.29
CA GLY A 34 3.41 -1.20 -2.39
C GLY A 34 4.49 -1.91 -3.17
N GLN A 35 4.95 -1.30 -4.24
CA GLN A 35 6.14 -1.73 -4.96
C GLN A 35 7.38 -1.03 -4.40
N PHE A 36 8.43 -1.79 -4.13
CA PHE A 36 9.72 -1.31 -3.64
C PHE A 36 10.85 -1.76 -4.57
N SER A 37 12.04 -1.16 -4.46
CA SER A 37 13.20 -1.67 -5.21
C SER A 37 13.77 -2.87 -4.44
N GLY A 38 13.56 -4.07 -4.98
CA GLY A 38 14.24 -5.28 -4.53
C GLY A 38 15.31 -5.69 -5.55
N THR A 39 16.47 -6.12 -5.06
CA THR A 39 17.60 -6.67 -5.84
C THR A 39 17.31 -8.04 -6.45
N ASN A 40 16.13 -8.62 -6.23
CA ASN A 40 15.83 -9.99 -6.63
C ASN A 40 15.21 -10.05 -8.03
N LEU A 41 15.97 -10.63 -8.96
CA LEU A 41 15.57 -10.88 -10.36
C LEU A 41 14.34 -11.80 -10.52
N PHE A 42 13.91 -12.48 -9.45
CA PHE A 42 12.82 -13.47 -9.47
C PHE A 42 11.69 -13.19 -8.47
N GLY A 43 11.78 -12.13 -7.67
CA GLY A 43 10.75 -11.77 -6.70
C GLY A 43 9.79 -10.74 -7.28
N GLU A 44 8.48 -10.90 -7.04
CA GLU A 44 7.60 -9.75 -7.17
C GLU A 44 8.02 -8.72 -6.12
N ASN A 45 8.57 -7.60 -6.59
CA ASN A 45 9.00 -6.46 -5.79
C ASN A 45 7.80 -5.68 -5.21
N LYS A 46 6.78 -6.39 -4.73
CA LYS A 46 5.50 -5.89 -4.27
C LYS A 46 5.17 -6.51 -2.91
N THR A 47 4.53 -5.73 -2.05
CA THR A 47 3.93 -6.21 -0.81
C THR A 47 2.54 -5.63 -0.59
N THR A 48 1.72 -6.34 0.18
CA THR A 48 0.41 -5.84 0.62
C THR A 48 0.62 -4.78 1.69
N LEU A 49 0.15 -3.56 1.43
CA LEU A 49 0.17 -2.48 2.41
C LEU A 49 -1.12 -2.45 3.24
N GLY A 50 -2.27 -2.78 2.64
CA GLY A 50 -3.56 -2.78 3.34
C GLY A 50 -4.68 -3.45 2.54
N ILE A 51 -5.74 -3.86 3.24
CA ILE A 51 -6.93 -4.48 2.64
C ILE A 51 -8.17 -3.76 3.16
N TYR A 52 -9.05 -3.36 2.26
CA TYR A 52 -10.21 -2.52 2.54
C TYR A 52 -11.52 -3.21 2.16
N PRO A 53 -12.60 -3.00 2.93
CA PRO A 53 -13.91 -3.58 2.65
C PRO A 53 -14.61 -2.94 1.46
N THR A 54 -14.34 -1.66 1.16
CA THR A 54 -14.95 -0.92 0.06
C THR A 54 -13.91 -0.13 -0.72
N GLU A 55 -14.25 0.28 -1.93
CA GLU A 55 -13.36 1.07 -2.78
C GLU A 55 -13.15 2.46 -2.20
N GLU A 56 -14.19 3.07 -1.63
CA GLU A 56 -14.14 4.39 -1.02
C GLU A 56 -13.12 4.43 0.11
N ARG A 57 -13.08 3.40 0.97
CA ARG A 57 -12.08 3.30 2.05
C ARG A 57 -10.65 3.17 1.53
N LEU A 58 -10.47 2.44 0.44
CA LEU A 58 -9.17 2.33 -0.21
C LEU A 58 -8.74 3.67 -0.84
N MET A 59 -9.68 4.41 -1.43
CA MET A 59 -9.41 5.73 -2.03
C MET A 59 -9.14 6.79 -0.96
N GLU A 60 -9.83 6.74 0.19
CA GLU A 60 -9.53 7.57 1.37
C GLU A 60 -8.07 7.37 1.81
N GLU A 61 -7.62 6.11 1.94
CA GLU A 61 -6.24 5.83 2.31
C GLU A 61 -5.24 6.33 1.26
N LEU A 62 -5.55 6.12 -0.03
CA LEU A 62 -4.67 6.58 -1.11
C LEU A 62 -4.50 8.11 -1.08
N ALA A 63 -5.57 8.86 -0.84
CA ALA A 63 -5.52 10.31 -0.68
C ALA A 63 -4.68 10.76 0.53
N LEU A 64 -4.69 9.99 1.62
CA LEU A 64 -3.84 10.23 2.79
C LEU A 64 -2.36 9.99 2.47
N ILE A 65 -2.04 8.91 1.74
CA ILE A 65 -0.67 8.63 1.26
C ILE A 65 -0.20 9.76 0.35
N GLU A 66 -1.02 10.21 -0.59
CA GLU A 66 -0.71 11.33 -1.48
C GLU A 66 -0.44 12.64 -0.72
N SER A 67 -1.26 12.93 0.31
CA SER A 67 -1.09 14.11 1.14
C SER A 67 0.22 14.04 1.93
N ALA A 68 0.49 12.90 2.56
CA ALA A 68 1.74 12.67 3.27
C ALA A 68 2.96 12.78 2.35
N LEU A 69 2.86 12.33 1.09
CA LEU A 69 3.95 12.41 0.10
C LEU A 69 4.26 13.86 -0.27
N LYS A 70 3.23 14.71 -0.37
CA LYS A 70 3.38 16.14 -0.65
C LYS A 70 4.01 16.88 0.53
N GLU A 71 3.66 16.50 1.75
CA GLU A 71 4.16 17.13 2.98
C GLU A 71 5.58 16.68 3.35
N ASN A 72 5.85 15.36 3.26
CA ASN A 72 7.13 14.78 3.66
C ASN A 72 7.49 13.53 2.81
N PRO A 73 8.06 13.72 1.61
CA PRO A 73 8.34 12.62 0.67
C PRO A 73 9.38 11.60 1.17
N GLU A 74 10.33 12.03 2.01
CA GLU A 74 11.32 11.16 2.67
C GLU A 74 10.85 10.65 4.05
N GLY A 75 9.62 10.99 4.43
CA GLY A 75 9.03 10.62 5.70
C GLY A 75 8.55 9.18 5.79
N PHE A 76 7.80 8.95 6.86
CA PHE A 76 7.18 7.69 7.22
C PHE A 76 5.66 7.83 7.26
N TYR A 77 4.96 6.87 6.67
CA TYR A 77 3.50 6.76 6.70
C TYR A 77 3.09 5.42 7.31
N GLU A 78 2.20 5.45 8.31
CA GLU A 78 1.60 4.25 8.89
C GLU A 78 0.19 4.08 8.35
N MET A 79 -0.05 2.94 7.70
CA MET A 79 -1.36 2.57 7.17
C MET A 79 -2.38 2.41 8.29
N ARG A 80 -3.63 2.82 8.05
CA ARG A 80 -4.73 2.76 9.02
C ARG A 80 -5.54 1.47 8.97
#